data_AF-A0A920SCK3-F1
#
_entry.id   AF-A0A920SCK3-F1
#
_cell.length_a   1.000
_cell.length_b   1.000
_cell.length_c   1.000
_cell.angle_alpha   90.00
_cell.angle_beta   90.00
_cell.angle_gamma   90.00
#
_symmetry.space_group_name_H-M   'P 1'
#
loop_
_entity.id
_entity.type
_entity.pdbx_description
1 polymer ?
#
loop_
_entity_poly.entity_id
_entity_poly.type
_entity_poly.pdbx_seq_one_letter_code
_entity_poly.pdbx_strand_id
1 'polypeptide(L)' 'MENFLKMIPGMGDAELVQQTACLRPLSGDGMPIVDRVSGWDNLYVATGAGRKGILWSTGMAHAVLDFIADGKPNVPGLST' A
#
# COMPACT_ATOMS: atom_id res chain seq x y z
N MET A 1 4.83 25.29 -0.74
CA MET A 1 3.59 26.07 -0.95
C MET A 1 3.43 26.57 -2.39
N GLU A 2 4.49 26.96 -3.10
CA GLU A 2 4.40 27.51 -4.47
C GLU A 2 3.55 26.67 -5.46
N ASN A 3 3.83 25.37 -5.60
CA ASN A 3 3.03 24.49 -6.48
C ASN A 3 1.56 24.40 -6.06
N PHE A 4 1.27 24.42 -4.75
CA PHE A 4 -0.09 24.39 -4.23
C PHE A 4 -0.85 25.68 -4.57
N LEU A 5 -0.25 26.84 -4.35
CA LEU A 5 -0.85 28.15 -4.66
C LEU A 5 -1.01 28.38 -6.17
N LYS A 6 -0.15 27.77 -6.99
CA LYS A 6 -0.34 27.74 -8.46
C LYS A 6 -1.57 26.94 -8.87
N MET A 7 -1.85 25.82 -8.19
CA MET A 7 -3.04 24.99 -8.47
C MET A 7 -4.31 25.59 -7.87
N ILE A 8 -4.23 26.21 -6.69
CA ILE A 8 -5.37 26.77 -5.96
C ILE A 8 -5.01 28.17 -5.44
N PRO A 9 -5.10 29.22 -6.29
CA PRO A 9 -4.67 30.57 -5.94
C PRO A 9 -5.45 31.21 -4.78
N GLY A 10 -6.73 30.87 -4.62
CA GLY A 10 -7.59 31.42 -3.57
C GLY A 10 -7.26 30.95 -2.14
N MET A 11 -6.21 30.13 -1.97
CA MET A 11 -5.82 29.56 -0.69
C MET A 11 -4.60 30.26 -0.06
N GLY A 12 -4.27 31.47 -0.52
CA GLY A 12 -3.13 32.26 -0.05
C GLY A 12 -3.19 32.61 1.45
N ASP A 13 -4.39 32.87 1.96
CA ASP A 13 -4.61 33.27 3.36
C ASP A 13 -4.94 32.08 4.29
N ALA A 14 -4.88 30.84 3.76
CA ALA A 14 -5.17 29.65 4.55
C ALA A 14 -4.05 29.34 5.55
N GLU A 15 -4.42 28.94 6.77
CA GLU A 15 -3.47 28.55 7.82
C GLU A 15 -3.00 27.09 7.64
N LEU A 16 -1.69 26.86 7.70
CA LEU A 16 -1.12 25.51 7.76
C LEU A 16 -1.23 24.96 9.18
N VAL A 17 -2.26 24.14 9.44
CA VAL A 17 -2.51 23.56 10.77
C VAL A 17 -1.51 22.46 11.12
N GLN A 18 -1.09 21.64 10.16
CA GLN A 18 -0.22 20.49 10.43
C GLN A 18 0.56 20.04 9.18
N GLN A 19 1.79 19.58 9.38
CA GLN A 19 2.60 18.91 8.36
C GLN A 19 3.09 17.56 8.88
N THR A 20 2.88 16.49 8.10
CA THR A 20 3.29 15.13 8.47
C THR A 20 4.19 14.53 7.41
N ALA A 21 5.10 13.66 7.83
CA ALA A 21 5.89 12.81 6.96
C ALA A 21 5.77 11.34 7.41
N CYS A 22 5.74 10.42 6.45
CA CYS A 22 5.72 8.99 6.71
C CYS A 22 6.60 8.27 5.71
N LEU A 23 7.18 7.15 6.14
CA LEU A 23 7.86 6.23 5.24
C LEU A 23 6.82 5.51 4.37
N ARG A 24 7.13 5.39 3.08
CA ARG A 24 6.31 4.65 2.12
C ARG A 24 7.03 3.34 1.84
N PRO A 25 6.49 2.17 2.26
CA PRO A 25 7.11 0.89 1.95
C PRO A 25 6.97 0.61 0.46
N LEU A 26 8.07 0.70 -0.28
CA LEU A 26 8.14 0.49 -1.73
C LEU A 26 8.86 -0.82 -2.02
N SER A 27 8.28 -1.63 -2.88
CA SER A 27 8.96 -2.75 -3.52
C SER A 27 9.86 -2.28 -4.66
N GLY A 28 10.78 -3.15 -5.11
CA GLY A 28 11.72 -2.83 -6.19
C GLY A 28 11.04 -2.61 -7.55
N ASP A 29 9.92 -3.27 -7.80
CA ASP A 29 9.13 -3.19 -9.03
C ASP A 29 7.89 -2.27 -8.91
N GLY A 30 7.60 -1.77 -7.72
CA GLY A 30 6.44 -0.94 -7.43
C GLY A 30 5.12 -1.70 -7.26
N MET A 31 5.14 -3.04 -7.28
CA MET A 31 3.99 -3.90 -7.01
C MET A 31 3.91 -4.29 -5.53
N PRO A 32 2.71 -4.41 -4.92
CA PRO A 32 2.58 -4.91 -3.55
C PRO A 32 3.17 -6.33 -3.43
N ILE A 33 3.82 -6.60 -2.30
CA ILE A 33 4.35 -7.92 -1.95
C ILE A 33 3.34 -8.56 -0.99
N VAL A 34 2.65 -9.61 -1.45
CA VAL A 34 1.71 -10.37 -0.63
C VAL A 34 1.96 -11.86 -0.83
N ASP A 35 2.52 -12.53 0.18
CA ASP A 35 2.90 -13.94 0.07
C ASP A 35 3.08 -14.62 1.43
N ARG A 36 3.23 -15.95 1.40
CA ARG A 36 3.79 -16.75 2.48
C ARG A 36 5.31 -16.65 2.47
N VAL A 37 5.90 -16.57 3.65
CA VAL A 37 7.36 -16.57 3.78
C VAL A 37 7.87 -18.00 3.68
N SER A 38 8.74 -18.27 2.72
CA SER A 38 9.33 -19.59 2.50
C SER A 38 10.13 -20.07 3.73
N GLY A 39 9.98 -21.35 4.07
CA GLY A 39 10.64 -21.96 5.24
C GLY A 39 9.92 -21.76 6.57
N TRP A 40 8.74 -21.15 6.57
CA TRP A 40 7.90 -20.95 7.76
C TRP A 40 6.47 -21.44 7.48
N ASP A 41 5.86 -22.13 8.44
CA ASP A 41 4.53 -22.70 8.25
C ASP A 41 3.40 -21.65 8.32
N ASN A 42 3.52 -20.68 9.24
CA ASN A 42 2.45 -19.73 9.57
C ASN A 42 2.92 -18.26 9.54
N LEU A 43 3.77 -17.90 8.58
CA LEU A 43 4.27 -16.53 8.40
C LEU A 43 3.87 -15.98 7.03
N TYR A 44 3.24 -14.81 7.05
CA TYR A 44 2.72 -14.12 5.88
C TYR A 44 3.23 -12.67 5.85
N VAL A 45 3.44 -12.13 4.66
CA VAL A 45 3.85 -10.74 4.46
C VAL A 45 2.86 -10.02 3.56
N ALA A 46 2.57 -8.76 3.89
CA ALA A 46 1.73 -7.86 3.09
C ALA A 46 2.31 -6.45 3.15
N THR A 47 3.18 -6.10 2.19
CA THR A 47 3.96 -4.84 2.19
C THR A 47 4.17 -4.30 0.77
N GLY A 48 5.02 -3.29 0.60
CA GLY A 48 5.47 -2.81 -0.73
C GLY A 48 4.45 -1.99 -1.51
N ALA A 49 3.24 -1.76 -0.97
CA ALA A 49 2.16 -1.08 -1.69
C ALA A 49 2.38 0.43 -1.90
N GLY A 50 3.46 1.00 -1.36
CA GLY A 50 3.94 2.34 -1.63
C GLY A 50 2.87 3.43 -1.45
N ARG A 51 2.70 4.23 -2.50
CA ARG A 51 1.75 5.37 -2.52
C ARG A 51 0.29 4.94 -2.62
N LYS A 52 0.04 3.67 -2.96
CA LYS A 52 -1.29 3.11 -3.24
C LYS A 52 -1.72 2.12 -2.16
N GLY A 53 -1.09 2.11 -0.99
CA GLY A 53 -1.40 1.16 0.09
C GLY A 53 -2.86 1.13 0.52
N ILE A 54 -3.49 2.30 0.65
CA ILE A 54 -4.92 2.39 0.99
C ILE A 54 -5.77 1.75 -0.12
N LEU A 55 -5.48 2.05 -1.39
CA LEU A 55 -6.20 1.50 -2.54
C LEU A 55 -6.07 -0.02 -2.63
N TRP A 56 -4.87 -0.56 -2.37
CA TRP A 56 -4.58 -2.00 -2.46
C TRP A 56 -5.02 -2.81 -1.24
N SER A 57 -5.33 -2.14 -0.12
CA SER A 57 -5.51 -2.76 1.19
C SER A 57 -6.47 -3.95 1.20
N THR A 58 -7.63 -3.82 0.56
CA THR A 58 -8.65 -4.87 0.52
C THR A 58 -8.19 -6.07 -0.28
N GLY A 59 -7.62 -5.87 -1.48
CA GLY A 59 -7.08 -6.95 -2.31
C GLY A 59 -5.93 -7.69 -1.63
N MET A 60 -5.04 -6.96 -0.95
CA MET A 60 -3.96 -7.55 -0.17
C MET A 60 -4.50 -8.38 1.00
N ALA A 61 -5.50 -7.87 1.73
CA ALA A 61 -6.12 -8.59 2.82
C ALA A 61 -6.81 -9.88 2.35
N HIS A 62 -7.52 -9.84 1.23
CA HIS A 62 -8.13 -11.03 0.62
C HIS A 62 -7.08 -12.09 0.27
N ALA A 63 -5.98 -11.70 -0.39
CA ALA A 63 -4.92 -12.64 -0.72
C ALA A 63 -4.31 -13.30 0.54
N VAL A 64 -4.07 -12.54 1.62
CA VAL A 64 -3.59 -13.09 2.89
C VAL A 64 -4.61 -14.07 3.50
N LEU A 65 -5.89 -13.73 3.48
CA LEU A 65 -6.95 -14.61 4.00
C LEU A 65 -7.03 -15.92 3.22
N ASP A 66 -6.93 -15.87 1.89
CA ASP A 66 -6.91 -17.05 1.03
C ASP A 66 -5.66 -17.91 1.30
N PHE A 67 -4.49 -17.29 1.55
CA PHE A 67 -3.30 -18.00 1.97
C PHE A 67 -3.47 -18.72 3.32
N ILE A 68 -4.22 -18.13 4.26
CA ILE A 68 -4.50 -18.71 5.58
C ILE A 68 -5.51 -19.86 5.47
N ALA A 69 -6.59 -19.67 4.69
CA ALA A 69 -7.69 -20.62 4.59
C ALA A 69 -7.36 -21.80 3.65
N ASP A 70 -6.85 -21.50 2.47
CA ASP A 70 -6.76 -22.44 1.34
C ASP A 70 -5.31 -22.72 0.91
N GLY A 71 -4.34 -22.01 1.48
CA GLY A 71 -2.92 -22.16 1.15
C GLY A 71 -2.53 -21.63 -0.23
N LYS A 72 -3.44 -20.93 -0.92
CA LYS A 72 -3.21 -20.29 -2.23
C LYS A 72 -4.17 -19.10 -2.39
N PRO A 73 -3.75 -17.99 -3.02
CA PRO A 73 -4.60 -16.83 -3.20
C PRO A 73 -5.52 -17.00 -4.41
N ASN A 74 -6.73 -16.44 -4.33
CA ASN A 74 -7.70 -16.37 -5.42
C ASN A 74 -8.07 -14.91 -5.73
N VAL A 75 -7.05 -14.10 -6.04
CA VAL A 75 -7.20 -12.68 -6.38
C VAL A 75 -6.73 -12.44 -7.82
N PRO A 76 -7.61 -11.96 -8.72
CA PRO A 76 -7.23 -11.67 -10.10
C PRO A 76 -6.07 -10.68 -10.19
N GLY A 77 -5.06 -11.02 -11.00
CA GLY A 77 -3.88 -10.16 -11.22
C GLY A 77 -2.78 -10.28 -10.16
N LEU A 78 -2.93 -11.17 -9.17
CA LEU A 78 -1.83 -11.55 -8.29
C LEU A 78 -0.96 -12.59 -9.01
N SER A 79 0.29 -12.25 -9.32
CA SER A 79 1.27 -13.22 -9.78
C SER A 79 1.89 -13.90 -8.56
N THR A 80 1.53 -15.16 -8.32
CA THR A 80 2.22 -16.06 -7.37
C THR A 80 3.46 -16.67 -8.00
#